data_AF-A0A1I3SB99-F1
#
_entry.id   AF-A0A1I3SB99-F1
#
_cell.length_a   1.000
_cell.length_b   1.000
_cell.length_c   1.000
_cell.angle_alpha   90.00
_cell.angle_beta   90.00
_cell.angle_gamma   90.00
#
_symmetry.space_group_name_H-M   'P 1'
#
loop_
_entity.id
_entity.type
_entity.pdbx_description
1 polymer ?
#
loop_
_entity_poly.entity_id
_entity_poly.type
_entity_poly.pdbx_seq_one_letter_code
_entity_poly.pdbx_strand_id
1 'polypeptide(L)'
;MPDGTPPGNPGSNRPAGSPVAGCVGTLIVNVHWGNDANAGTPYMKDSRVKVGGVVAIALRGPSTQNVTTTTGTHTFRDIPCGDYAVGVAVDETNALVDRAKEYVGSTRWAYAPSITSLDGELSLPGRTNKCNFFIYDMIQQTYGSAPTYTYGRGGSWSPIRKTVPDLAGSWATNDNSASDPTEGWRNIDYRPPRGTPVAPGSILAIAANYSDATGHVGIVSYPEPANATQAVRGSTHTVTVVMQGQTISATGAAVVENNWGFRTSDKKETNSLNSPAAGVEVRR
;
A
#
# COMPACT_ATOMS: atom_id res chain seq x y z
N MET A 1 -55.66 28.62 52.23
CA MET A 1 -54.24 28.26 52.06
C MET A 1 -53.93 28.44 50.58
N PRO A 2 -53.09 29.42 50.18
CA PRO A 2 -52.80 29.66 48.77
C PRO A 2 -51.72 28.69 48.26
N ASP A 3 -51.89 28.28 47.01
CA ASP A 3 -51.04 27.37 46.23
C ASP A 3 -49.59 27.87 46.14
N GLY A 4 -48.65 26.99 46.48
CA GLY A 4 -47.21 27.24 46.48
C GLY A 4 -46.57 26.99 45.13
N THR A 5 -46.83 27.84 44.14
CA THR A 5 -45.97 27.91 42.95
C THR A 5 -44.67 28.64 43.30
N PRO A 6 -43.48 28.01 43.21
CA PRO A 6 -42.22 28.71 43.40
C PRO A 6 -41.99 29.75 42.29
N PRO A 7 -41.30 30.87 42.58
CA PRO A 7 -41.07 31.92 41.59
C PRO A 7 -40.19 31.41 40.45
N GLY A 8 -40.57 31.76 39.22
CA GLY A 8 -39.80 31.46 38.02
C GLY A 8 -38.41 32.09 38.07
N ASN A 9 -37.40 31.33 37.66
CA ASN A 9 -36.02 31.80 37.53
C ASN A 9 -35.96 32.95 36.48
N PRO A 10 -35.55 34.18 36.87
CA PRO A 10 -35.59 35.34 35.98
C PRO A 10 -34.49 35.37 34.89
N GLY A 11 -33.67 34.32 34.77
CA GLY A 11 -32.51 34.29 33.87
C GLY A 11 -32.66 33.58 32.52
N SER A 12 -33.84 33.06 32.15
CA SER A 12 -33.99 32.21 30.97
C SER A 12 -35.31 32.45 30.24
N ASN A 13 -35.31 33.37 29.27
CA ASN A 13 -36.40 33.55 28.30
C ASN A 13 -36.46 32.41 27.25
N ARG A 14 -35.98 31.21 27.57
CA ARG A 14 -36.12 30.05 26.69
C ARG A 14 -37.40 29.30 27.05
N PRO A 15 -38.33 29.10 26.09
CA PRO A 15 -39.51 28.27 26.30
C PRO A 15 -39.09 26.85 26.72
N ALA A 16 -39.86 26.24 27.63
CA ALA A 16 -39.68 24.87 28.14
C ALA A 16 -39.91 23.75 27.09
N GLY A 17 -39.70 24.06 25.81
CA GLY A 17 -39.81 23.15 24.66
C GLY A 17 -38.82 23.46 23.54
N SER A 18 -37.79 24.31 23.78
CA SER A 18 -36.65 24.38 22.86
C SER A 18 -35.99 22.99 22.84
N PRO A 19 -35.83 22.34 21.67
CA PRO A 19 -35.00 21.15 21.60
C PRO A 19 -33.66 21.55 22.20
N VAL A 20 -33.25 20.88 23.29
CA VAL A 20 -31.90 21.02 23.81
C VAL A 20 -31.02 20.84 22.59
N ALA A 21 -30.33 21.90 22.16
CA ALA A 21 -29.50 21.86 20.96
C ALA A 21 -28.63 20.61 21.13
N GLY A 22 -28.91 19.60 20.30
CA GLY A 22 -28.23 18.32 20.42
C GLY A 22 -26.75 18.63 20.45
N CYS A 23 -26.03 18.09 21.42
CA CYS A 23 -24.58 18.23 21.43
C CYS A 23 -24.08 17.81 20.04
N VAL A 24 -23.38 18.72 19.35
CA VAL A 24 -22.75 18.47 18.05
C VAL A 24 -21.26 18.75 18.18
N GLY A 25 -20.44 17.96 17.50
CA GLY A 25 -18.99 18.15 17.48
C GLY A 25 -18.41 18.08 16.08
N THR A 26 -17.10 18.24 16.00
CA THR A 26 -16.33 18.02 14.78
C THR A 26 -15.39 16.84 14.99
N LEU A 27 -15.30 15.94 14.02
CA LEU A 27 -14.35 14.84 14.00
C LEU A 27 -13.44 14.96 12.78
N ILE A 28 -12.16 15.14 13.03
CA ILE A 28 -11.10 15.09 12.02
C ILE A 28 -10.57 13.65 12.00
N VAL A 29 -10.71 12.98 10.86
CA VAL A 29 -10.12 11.66 10.63
C VAL A 29 -8.85 11.84 9.81
N ASN A 30 -7.73 11.42 10.36
CA ASN A 30 -6.44 11.34 9.68
C ASN A 30 -6.12 9.87 9.38
N VAL A 31 -6.20 9.50 8.11
CA VAL A 31 -5.75 8.23 7.56
C VAL A 31 -4.25 8.29 7.34
N HIS A 32 -3.52 7.42 8.03
CA HIS A 32 -2.10 7.22 7.84
C HIS A 32 -1.86 5.99 6.97
N TRP A 33 -1.38 6.25 5.75
CA TRP A 33 -1.03 5.27 4.73
C TRP A 33 0.38 4.71 4.91
N GLY A 34 0.59 4.02 6.04
CA GLY A 34 1.89 3.48 6.40
C GLY A 34 2.98 4.53 6.72
N ASN A 35 3.76 4.20 7.76
CA ASN A 35 5.06 4.72 8.14
C ASN A 35 5.22 6.19 8.62
N ASP A 36 4.30 6.73 9.42
CA ASP A 36 4.68 7.83 10.33
C ASP A 36 4.19 7.58 11.76
N ALA A 37 5.17 7.45 12.65
CA ALA A 37 5.18 7.53 14.12
C ALA A 37 4.12 6.73 14.92
N ASN A 38 4.61 5.77 15.71
CA ASN A 38 3.99 5.17 16.92
C ASN A 38 3.14 3.88 16.80
N ALA A 39 3.11 3.18 15.66
CA ALA A 39 2.56 1.81 15.64
C ALA A 39 3.61 0.80 16.13
N GLY A 40 3.32 0.11 17.25
CA GLY A 40 4.28 -0.74 17.98
C GLY A 40 4.74 -2.05 17.30
N THR A 41 4.42 -2.30 16.03
CA THR A 41 4.83 -3.53 15.32
C THR A 41 5.31 -3.25 13.87
N PRO A 42 6.14 -4.14 13.27
CA PRO A 42 7.31 -3.72 12.50
C PRO A 42 7.20 -3.95 10.99
N TYR A 43 6.26 -3.35 10.25
CA TYR A 43 6.40 -3.27 8.78
C TYR A 43 6.84 -1.89 8.33
N MET A 44 7.85 -1.83 7.45
CA MET A 44 8.30 -0.61 6.79
C MET A 44 8.68 0.56 7.70
N LYS A 45 8.82 0.31 9.01
CA LYS A 45 9.54 1.17 9.94
C LYS A 45 10.87 1.52 9.29
N ASP A 46 11.08 2.80 9.02
CA ASP A 46 12.29 3.37 8.40
C ASP A 46 12.46 3.20 6.87
N SER A 47 11.46 2.66 6.16
CA SER A 47 11.46 2.59 4.67
C SER A 47 11.16 3.92 3.99
N ARG A 48 10.38 4.78 4.67
CA ARG A 48 9.87 6.06 4.16
C ARG A 48 9.00 5.94 2.88
N VAL A 49 8.48 4.75 2.58
CA VAL A 49 7.51 4.53 1.50
C VAL A 49 6.10 4.65 2.07
N LYS A 50 5.31 5.59 1.55
CA LYS A 50 3.88 5.70 1.83
C LYS A 50 3.15 4.83 0.82
N VAL A 51 2.17 4.02 1.23
CA VAL A 51 1.37 3.19 0.30
C VAL A 51 -0.08 3.64 0.39
N GLY A 52 -0.59 4.31 -0.64
CA GLY A 52 -1.90 4.94 -0.58
C GLY A 52 -2.51 5.19 -1.95
N GLY A 53 -3.82 5.41 -1.95
CA GLY A 53 -4.67 5.63 -3.11
C GLY A 53 -6.01 6.22 -2.66
N VAL A 54 -7.07 6.06 -3.45
CA VAL A 54 -8.42 6.45 -3.04
C VAL A 54 -8.87 5.59 -1.86
N VAL A 55 -9.27 6.20 -0.74
CA VAL A 55 -9.78 5.49 0.44
C VAL A 55 -11.19 5.94 0.80
N ALA A 56 -12.04 5.00 1.17
CA ALA A 56 -13.34 5.24 1.78
C ALA A 56 -13.21 5.28 3.31
N ILE A 57 -13.72 6.35 3.92
CA ILE A 57 -13.88 6.51 5.37
C ILE A 57 -15.36 6.33 5.69
N ALA A 58 -15.67 5.30 6.47
CA ALA A 58 -17.00 4.99 6.98
C ALA A 58 -17.09 5.36 8.46
N LEU A 59 -17.91 6.35 8.77
CA LEU A 59 -18.25 6.77 10.12
C LEU A 59 -19.57 6.13 10.53
N ARG A 60 -19.60 5.41 11.66
CA ARG A 60 -20.78 4.72 12.19
C ARG A 60 -20.97 5.04 13.67
N GLY A 61 -22.15 5.52 14.04
CA GLY A 61 -22.48 5.89 15.42
C GLY A 61 -23.88 6.52 15.48
N PRO A 62 -24.10 7.57 16.29
CA PRO A 62 -25.34 8.35 16.29
C PRO A 62 -25.76 8.87 14.91
N SER A 63 -24.79 9.07 14.01
CA SER A 63 -25.02 9.28 12.58
C SER A 63 -24.10 8.35 11.78
N THR A 64 -24.51 8.02 10.55
CA THR A 64 -23.67 7.23 9.62
C THR A 64 -23.33 8.09 8.41
N GLN A 65 -22.05 8.15 8.06
CA GLN A 65 -21.55 8.90 6.90
C GLN A 65 -20.43 8.12 6.23
N ASN A 66 -20.39 8.14 4.90
CA ASN A 66 -19.33 7.54 4.10
C ASN A 66 -18.75 8.61 3.17
N VAL A 67 -17.43 8.68 3.06
CA VAL A 67 -16.75 9.65 2.21
C VAL A 67 -15.47 9.07 1.64
N THR A 68 -15.13 9.45 0.42
CA THR A 68 -13.86 9.08 -0.22
C THR A 68 -12.86 10.22 -0.11
N THR A 69 -11.59 9.91 0.13
CA THR A 69 -10.50 10.90 0.12
C THR A 69 -9.25 10.34 -0.54
N THR A 70 -8.51 11.21 -1.22
CA THR A 70 -7.16 10.97 -1.73
C THR A 70 -6.09 11.68 -0.91
N THR A 71 -6.48 12.60 -0.03
CA THR A 71 -5.57 13.39 0.82
C THR A 71 -5.33 12.76 2.18
N GLY A 72 -6.10 11.72 2.52
CA GLY A 72 -5.92 10.97 3.77
C GLY A 72 -6.43 11.73 4.98
N THR A 73 -7.03 12.89 4.81
CA THR A 73 -7.71 13.60 5.89
C THR A 73 -9.13 13.93 5.45
N HIS A 74 -10.08 13.77 6.36
CA HIS A 74 -11.43 14.26 6.20
C HIS A 74 -11.96 14.86 7.50
N THR A 75 -12.79 15.91 7.39
CA THR A 75 -13.40 16.57 8.55
C THR A 75 -14.92 16.42 8.50
N PHE A 76 -15.46 15.64 9.41
CA PHE A 76 -16.90 15.55 9.67
C PHE A 76 -17.30 16.68 10.61
N ARG A 77 -18.15 17.60 10.15
CA ARG A 77 -18.65 18.74 10.94
C ARG A 77 -20.07 18.50 11.40
N ASP A 78 -20.45 19.14 12.50
CA ASP A 78 -21.81 19.18 13.03
C ASP A 78 -22.43 17.80 13.26
N ILE A 79 -21.60 16.81 13.62
CA ILE A 79 -22.07 15.44 13.88
C ILE A 79 -22.62 15.33 15.31
N PRO A 80 -23.71 14.59 15.54
CA PRO A 80 -24.25 14.40 16.89
C PRO A 80 -23.20 13.80 17.82
N CYS A 81 -23.14 14.26 19.07
CA CYS A 81 -22.26 13.71 20.07
C CYS A 81 -22.59 12.24 20.35
N GLY A 82 -21.55 11.45 20.55
CA GLY A 82 -21.64 10.04 20.86
C GLY A 82 -20.37 9.32 20.44
N ASP A 83 -20.40 7.99 20.53
CA ASP A 83 -19.26 7.16 20.20
C ASP A 83 -19.36 6.70 18.75
N TYR A 84 -18.27 6.90 18.02
CA TYR A 84 -18.20 6.58 16.60
C TYR A 84 -17.15 5.50 16.37
N ALA A 85 -17.53 4.50 15.58
CA ALA A 85 -16.60 3.62 14.88
C ALA A 85 -16.22 4.27 13.55
N VAL A 86 -14.93 4.33 13.27
CA VAL A 86 -14.35 4.85 12.03
C VAL A 86 -13.69 3.69 11.32
N GLY A 87 -14.27 3.23 10.21
CA GLY A 87 -13.67 2.25 9.32
C GLY A 87 -13.02 2.93 8.14
N VAL A 88 -11.86 2.46 7.71
CA VAL A 88 -11.16 2.96 6.53
C VAL A 88 -10.73 1.79 5.67
N ALA A 89 -11.05 1.85 4.38
CA ALA A 89 -10.70 0.84 3.39
C ALA A 89 -10.30 1.50 2.07
N VAL A 90 -9.57 0.77 1.24
CA VAL A 90 -9.25 1.20 -0.12
C VAL A 90 -10.54 1.17 -0.96
N ASP A 91 -10.75 2.19 -1.79
CA ASP A 91 -11.92 2.36 -2.66
C ASP A 91 -11.49 2.47 -4.13
N GLU A 92 -10.56 1.61 -4.51
CA GLU A 92 -10.06 1.47 -5.88
C GLU A 92 -9.70 0.02 -6.15
N THR A 93 -9.69 -0.33 -7.43
CA THR A 93 -9.26 -1.64 -7.93
C THR A 93 -8.08 -1.48 -8.86
N ASN A 94 -7.18 -2.44 -8.85
CA ASN A 94 -6.03 -2.51 -9.73
C ASN A 94 -5.90 -3.92 -10.30
N ALA A 95 -6.00 -4.03 -11.63
CA ALA A 95 -6.01 -5.32 -12.32
C ALA A 95 -4.75 -6.16 -12.05
N LEU A 96 -3.58 -5.53 -11.88
CA LEU A 96 -2.35 -6.25 -11.57
C LEU A 96 -2.38 -6.80 -10.14
N VAL A 97 -2.90 -6.04 -9.17
CA VAL A 97 -3.07 -6.50 -7.79
C VAL A 97 -4.06 -7.66 -7.73
N ASP A 98 -5.22 -7.50 -8.36
CA ASP A 98 -6.27 -8.52 -8.37
C ASP A 98 -5.75 -9.82 -9.00
N ARG A 99 -5.05 -9.72 -10.14
CA ARG A 99 -4.41 -10.87 -10.79
C ARG A 99 -3.36 -11.53 -9.89
N ALA A 100 -2.53 -10.75 -9.20
CA ALA A 100 -1.52 -11.28 -8.30
C ALA A 100 -2.13 -12.00 -7.08
N LYS A 101 -3.25 -11.51 -6.55
CA LYS A 101 -3.97 -12.11 -5.42
C LYS A 101 -4.47 -13.52 -5.73
N GLU A 102 -4.87 -13.79 -6.98
CA GLU A 102 -5.30 -15.14 -7.41
C GLU A 102 -4.22 -16.21 -7.19
N TYR A 103 -2.95 -15.81 -7.13
CA TYR A 103 -1.82 -16.70 -6.95
C TYR A 103 -1.26 -16.73 -5.53
N VAL A 104 -1.80 -15.97 -4.58
CA VAL A 104 -1.37 -16.02 -3.18
C VAL A 104 -1.54 -17.45 -2.64
N GLY A 105 -0.49 -17.97 -2.02
CA GLY A 105 -0.40 -19.37 -1.58
C GLY A 105 0.16 -20.35 -2.63
N SER A 106 0.30 -19.93 -3.89
CA SER A 106 0.85 -20.78 -4.94
C SER A 106 2.34 -21.06 -4.74
N THR A 107 2.73 -22.33 -4.90
CA THR A 107 4.13 -22.77 -4.86
C THR A 107 4.79 -22.79 -6.24
N ARG A 108 4.07 -22.36 -7.29
CA ARG A 108 4.58 -22.38 -8.68
C ARG A 108 5.89 -21.58 -8.83
N TRP A 109 5.98 -20.42 -8.18
CA TRP A 109 7.18 -19.57 -8.17
C TRP A 109 8.07 -19.79 -6.94
N ALA A 110 7.90 -20.91 -6.23
CA ALA A 110 8.79 -21.25 -5.11
C ALA A 110 10.22 -21.55 -5.60
N TYR A 111 11.15 -21.65 -4.66
CA TYR A 111 12.56 -21.89 -4.96
C TYR A 111 12.78 -23.23 -5.69
N ALA A 112 12.15 -24.31 -5.21
CA ALA A 112 12.42 -25.66 -5.65
C ALA A 112 12.03 -25.98 -7.11
N PRO A 113 10.80 -25.72 -7.60
CA PRO A 113 10.36 -26.18 -8.91
C PRO A 113 11.03 -25.41 -10.06
N SER A 114 11.24 -26.10 -11.18
CA SER A 114 11.41 -25.44 -12.48
C SER A 114 10.07 -24.87 -12.95
N ILE A 115 10.10 -23.76 -13.67
CA ILE A 115 8.90 -23.08 -14.14
C ILE A 115 9.09 -22.63 -15.58
N THR A 116 8.01 -22.66 -16.34
CA THR A 116 7.83 -21.93 -17.60
C THR A 116 6.84 -20.79 -17.35
N SER A 117 7.07 -19.63 -17.93
CA SER A 117 6.17 -18.48 -17.82
C SER A 117 4.77 -18.83 -18.28
N LEU A 118 3.78 -18.07 -17.81
CA LEU A 118 2.37 -18.32 -18.12
C LEU A 118 2.05 -18.14 -19.61
N ASP A 119 2.85 -17.37 -20.34
CA ASP A 119 2.79 -17.22 -21.80
C ASP A 119 3.61 -18.28 -22.57
N GLY A 120 4.41 -19.10 -21.89
CA GLY A 120 5.22 -20.14 -22.51
C GLY A 120 6.59 -19.70 -23.04
N GLU A 121 6.92 -18.41 -23.00
CA GLU A 121 8.08 -17.83 -23.70
C GLU A 121 9.39 -18.00 -22.94
N LEU A 122 9.35 -17.99 -21.60
CA LEU A 122 10.52 -18.01 -20.74
C LEU A 122 10.50 -19.23 -19.82
N SER A 123 11.68 -19.72 -19.42
CA SER A 123 11.79 -20.79 -18.44
C SER A 123 12.93 -20.55 -17.47
N LEU A 124 12.69 -20.87 -16.20
CA LEU A 124 13.69 -20.85 -15.15
C LEU A 124 13.87 -22.23 -14.53
N PRO A 125 15.13 -22.66 -14.30
CA PRO A 125 15.40 -23.90 -13.62
C PRO A 125 14.92 -23.86 -12.17
N GLY A 126 14.72 -25.04 -11.60
CA GLY A 126 14.51 -25.18 -10.16
C GLY A 126 15.72 -24.73 -9.36
N ARG A 127 15.53 -24.57 -8.05
CA ARG A 127 16.55 -24.11 -7.08
C ARG A 127 17.09 -22.70 -7.40
N THR A 128 16.17 -21.81 -7.75
CA THR A 128 16.45 -20.39 -8.03
C THR A 128 15.34 -19.53 -7.43
N ASN A 129 15.67 -18.32 -6.99
CA ASN A 129 14.68 -17.32 -6.59
C ASN A 129 13.92 -16.80 -7.82
N LYS A 130 12.61 -16.63 -7.68
CA LYS A 130 11.69 -16.33 -8.81
C LYS A 130 10.79 -15.13 -8.56
N CYS A 131 11.16 -14.23 -7.65
CA CYS A 131 10.39 -13.02 -7.39
C CYS A 131 10.19 -12.20 -8.66
N ASN A 132 11.23 -11.98 -9.47
CA ASN A 132 11.10 -11.27 -10.75
C ASN A 132 10.29 -12.04 -11.81
N PHE A 133 10.38 -13.37 -11.83
CA PHE A 133 9.62 -14.21 -12.75
C PHE A 133 8.12 -14.18 -12.43
N PHE A 134 7.76 -14.12 -11.15
CA PHE A 134 6.39 -13.89 -10.71
C PHE A 134 5.87 -12.53 -11.21
N ILE A 135 6.64 -11.46 -11.02
CA ILE A 135 6.25 -10.12 -11.50
C ILE A 135 6.07 -10.10 -13.02
N TYR A 136 7.00 -10.70 -13.76
CA TYR A 136 6.89 -10.85 -15.21
C TYR A 136 5.58 -11.53 -15.60
N ASP A 137 5.26 -12.69 -15.00
CA ASP A 137 4.03 -13.42 -15.30
C ASP A 137 2.78 -12.57 -15.00
N MET A 138 2.75 -11.85 -13.88
CA MET A 138 1.60 -11.01 -13.53
C MET A 138 1.42 -9.86 -14.52
N ILE A 139 2.50 -9.20 -14.89
CA ILE A 139 2.48 -8.06 -15.81
C ILE A 139 2.15 -8.51 -17.22
N GLN A 140 2.77 -9.59 -17.70
CA GLN A 140 2.53 -10.15 -19.02
C GLN A 140 1.07 -10.58 -19.17
N GLN A 141 0.49 -11.21 -18.14
CA GLN A 141 -0.92 -11.62 -18.16
C GLN A 141 -1.89 -10.43 -18.07
N THR A 142 -1.52 -9.36 -17.37
CA THR A 142 -2.40 -8.20 -17.17
C THR A 142 -2.35 -7.22 -18.34
N TYR A 143 -1.15 -6.99 -18.91
CA TYR A 143 -0.89 -5.91 -19.85
C TYR A 143 -0.37 -6.38 -21.22
N GLY A 144 -0.05 -7.66 -21.39
CA GLY A 144 0.41 -8.23 -22.66
C GLY A 144 1.88 -7.96 -23.01
N SER A 145 2.60 -7.19 -22.19
CA SER A 145 4.04 -6.94 -22.34
C SER A 145 4.66 -6.73 -20.96
N ALA A 146 5.75 -7.44 -20.68
CA ALA A 146 6.52 -7.32 -19.45
C ALA A 146 8.02 -7.10 -19.74
N PRO A 147 8.74 -6.35 -18.89
CA PRO A 147 10.16 -6.07 -19.08
C PRO A 147 10.99 -7.34 -19.04
N THR A 148 11.86 -7.46 -20.03
CA THR A 148 12.85 -8.53 -20.12
C THR A 148 14.24 -7.95 -20.36
N TYR A 149 15.24 -8.68 -19.92
CA TYR A 149 16.64 -8.36 -20.12
C TYR A 149 17.31 -9.48 -20.90
N THR A 150 17.96 -9.13 -22.00
CA THR A 150 18.74 -10.08 -22.82
C THR A 150 20.22 -9.87 -22.55
N TYR A 151 20.89 -10.86 -21.96
CA TYR A 151 22.34 -10.84 -21.83
C TYR A 151 22.99 -11.80 -22.81
N GLY A 152 24.11 -11.36 -23.39
CA GLY A 152 24.99 -12.23 -24.16
C GLY A 152 26.00 -12.89 -23.24
N ARG A 153 26.11 -14.21 -23.28
CA ARG A 153 27.23 -14.95 -22.69
C ARG A 153 27.96 -15.69 -23.80
N GLY A 154 29.09 -15.16 -24.25
CA GLY A 154 29.91 -15.79 -25.27
C GLY A 154 31.20 -15.03 -25.54
N GLY A 155 32.32 -15.75 -25.70
CA GLY A 155 33.50 -15.23 -26.37
C GLY A 155 33.28 -15.14 -27.89
N SER A 156 34.24 -14.57 -28.63
CA SER A 156 34.16 -14.15 -30.06
C SER A 156 33.56 -15.15 -31.07
N TRP A 157 33.32 -16.42 -30.72
CA TRP A 157 32.97 -17.48 -31.66
C TRP A 157 31.54 -18.06 -31.51
N SER A 158 30.74 -17.62 -30.53
CA SER A 158 29.27 -17.83 -30.52
C SER A 158 28.58 -17.02 -29.41
N PRO A 159 27.81 -15.97 -29.74
CA PRO A 159 27.03 -15.24 -28.75
C PRO A 159 25.77 -16.03 -28.38
N ILE A 160 25.78 -16.75 -27.27
CA ILE A 160 24.54 -17.27 -26.68
C ILE A 160 23.83 -16.07 -26.04
N ARG A 161 22.73 -15.63 -26.65
CA ARG A 161 21.83 -14.63 -26.06
C ARG A 161 20.80 -15.36 -25.21
N LYS A 162 20.66 -14.97 -23.96
CA LYS A 162 19.60 -15.49 -23.08
C LYS A 162 18.74 -14.32 -22.61
N THR A 163 17.45 -14.41 -22.92
CA THR A 163 16.42 -13.52 -22.40
C THR A 163 15.90 -14.06 -21.09
N VAL A 164 15.81 -13.20 -20.09
CA VAL A 164 15.22 -13.48 -18.78
C VAL A 164 14.33 -12.31 -18.38
N PRO A 165 13.40 -12.48 -17.44
CA PRO A 165 12.77 -11.33 -16.82
C PRO A 165 13.80 -10.40 -16.22
N ASP A 166 13.53 -9.10 -16.28
CA ASP A 166 14.45 -8.13 -15.73
C ASP A 166 14.69 -8.39 -14.22
N LEU A 167 15.92 -8.19 -13.77
CA LEU A 167 16.37 -8.63 -12.45
C LEU A 167 15.95 -7.64 -11.37
N ALA A 168 15.65 -8.10 -10.16
CA ALA A 168 15.27 -7.21 -9.05
C ALA A 168 16.31 -6.09 -8.79
N GLY A 169 17.60 -6.40 -8.91
CA GLY A 169 18.65 -5.38 -8.84
C GLY A 169 18.57 -4.33 -9.95
N SER A 170 18.24 -4.73 -11.18
CA SER A 170 18.07 -3.81 -12.32
C SER A 170 16.87 -2.88 -12.12
N TRP A 171 15.73 -3.43 -11.71
CA TRP A 171 14.54 -2.65 -11.32
C TRP A 171 14.83 -1.64 -10.21
N ALA A 172 15.78 -1.97 -9.32
CA ALA A 172 16.16 -1.15 -8.19
C ALA A 172 17.35 -0.22 -8.46
N THR A 173 17.93 -0.18 -9.66
CA THR A 173 19.09 0.69 -9.97
C THR A 173 19.00 1.44 -11.29
N ASN A 174 18.26 0.91 -12.26
CA ASN A 174 18.22 1.44 -13.62
C ASN A 174 16.87 2.11 -13.89
N ASP A 175 16.91 3.35 -14.39
CA ASP A 175 15.72 3.99 -14.96
C ASP A 175 15.49 3.44 -16.37
N ASN A 176 14.79 2.32 -16.45
CA ASN A 176 14.47 1.66 -17.71
C ASN A 176 13.28 2.31 -18.42
N SER A 177 12.65 3.35 -17.84
CA SER A 177 11.44 4.01 -18.37
C SER A 177 11.62 4.66 -19.75
N ALA A 178 12.83 5.11 -20.06
CA ALA A 178 13.11 5.81 -21.32
C ALA A 178 13.37 4.87 -22.51
N SER A 179 13.67 3.59 -22.25
CA SER A 179 14.06 2.61 -23.28
C SER A 179 13.12 1.41 -23.39
N ASP A 180 12.15 1.27 -22.47
CA ASP A 180 11.13 0.21 -22.53
C ASP A 180 9.98 0.64 -23.46
N PRO A 181 9.66 -0.14 -24.51
CA PRO A 181 8.56 0.18 -25.42
C PRO A 181 7.18 0.03 -24.78
N THR A 182 7.09 -0.47 -23.55
CA THR A 182 5.82 -0.59 -22.83
C THR A 182 5.41 0.79 -22.29
N GLU A 183 4.34 1.35 -22.85
CA GLU A 183 3.80 2.67 -22.46
C GLU A 183 3.32 2.68 -21.00
N GLY A 184 3.77 3.66 -20.19
CA GLY A 184 3.30 3.88 -18.79
C GLY A 184 4.27 3.49 -17.67
N TRP A 185 5.47 2.99 -18.01
CA TRP A 185 6.48 2.59 -17.04
C TRP A 185 7.28 3.78 -16.55
N ARG A 186 7.22 4.08 -15.25
CA ARG A 186 8.10 5.07 -14.62
C ARG A 186 8.68 4.51 -13.34
N ASN A 187 10.00 4.57 -13.20
CA ASN A 187 10.59 4.37 -11.88
C ASN A 187 9.94 5.35 -10.90
N ILE A 188 9.56 4.89 -9.72
CA ILE A 188 9.16 5.82 -8.66
C ILE A 188 10.43 6.59 -8.35
N ASP A 189 10.38 7.89 -8.58
CA ASP A 189 11.45 8.74 -8.12
C ASP A 189 11.38 8.78 -6.59
N TYR A 190 12.21 7.96 -5.92
CA TYR A 190 12.40 8.01 -4.48
C TYR A 190 13.27 9.18 -4.03
N ARG A 191 13.64 10.08 -4.95
CA ARG A 191 14.33 11.32 -4.57
C ARG A 191 13.41 12.15 -3.66
N PRO A 192 13.99 12.76 -2.62
CA PRO A 192 13.25 13.66 -1.74
C PRO A 192 12.56 14.79 -2.52
N PRO A 193 11.38 15.25 -2.08
CA PRO A 193 10.71 14.82 -0.85
C PRO A 193 9.94 13.50 -1.02
N ARG A 194 10.20 12.55 -0.11
CA ARG A 194 9.52 11.24 0.00
C ARG A 194 8.09 11.45 0.52
N GLY A 195 7.23 11.99 -0.32
CA GLY A 195 5.91 12.49 0.06
C GLY A 195 4.75 11.85 -0.69
N THR A 196 4.95 11.40 -1.93
CA THR A 196 3.89 10.81 -2.76
C THR A 196 3.64 9.37 -2.35
N PRO A 197 2.42 9.01 -1.91
CA PRO A 197 2.06 7.62 -1.71
C PRO A 197 2.17 6.82 -3.00
N VAL A 198 2.70 5.61 -2.88
CA VAL A 198 2.78 4.61 -3.93
C VAL A 198 1.43 3.89 -4.00
N ALA A 199 0.80 3.92 -5.16
CA ALA A 199 -0.50 3.29 -5.36
C ALA A 199 -0.40 1.75 -5.43
N PRO A 200 -1.44 1.01 -5.00
CA PRO A 200 -1.64 -0.39 -5.35
C PRO A 200 -1.38 -0.66 -6.84
N GLY A 201 -0.68 -1.74 -7.15
CA GLY A 201 -0.24 -2.11 -8.51
C GLY A 201 1.13 -1.57 -8.91
N SER A 202 1.72 -0.71 -8.10
CA SER A 202 3.14 -0.35 -8.24
C SER A 202 4.04 -1.56 -7.95
N ILE A 203 5.26 -1.55 -8.48
CA ILE A 203 6.26 -2.59 -8.23
C ILE A 203 7.38 -2.06 -7.34
N LEU A 204 7.52 -2.59 -6.14
CA LEU A 204 8.67 -2.29 -5.29
C LEU A 204 9.81 -3.25 -5.60
N ALA A 205 11.02 -2.72 -5.73
CA ALA A 205 12.23 -3.48 -5.94
C ALA A 205 13.32 -3.01 -4.97
N ILE A 206 14.04 -3.96 -4.37
CA ILE A 206 15.24 -3.70 -3.57
C ILE A 206 16.42 -4.44 -4.20
N ALA A 207 17.54 -3.74 -4.38
CA ALA A 207 18.80 -4.38 -4.76
C ALA A 207 19.47 -4.96 -3.51
N ALA A 208 19.90 -6.22 -3.62
CA ALA A 208 20.66 -6.90 -2.58
C ALA A 208 21.69 -7.83 -3.23
N ASN A 209 22.87 -7.95 -2.62
CA ASN A 209 23.92 -8.81 -3.17
C ASN A 209 23.95 -10.14 -2.43
N TYR A 210 23.10 -11.07 -2.87
CA TYR A 210 23.13 -12.46 -2.39
C TYR A 210 23.95 -13.34 -3.33
N SER A 211 24.40 -14.50 -2.84
CA SER A 211 25.13 -15.48 -3.65
C SER A 211 24.35 -15.98 -4.87
N ASP A 212 23.02 -15.89 -4.85
CA ASP A 212 22.10 -16.45 -5.84
C ASP A 212 20.92 -15.52 -6.18
N ALA A 213 20.95 -14.26 -5.76
CA ALA A 213 19.93 -13.26 -6.06
C ALA A 213 20.51 -11.84 -6.07
N THR A 214 19.94 -10.98 -6.90
CA THR A 214 20.34 -9.57 -7.04
C THR A 214 19.41 -8.61 -6.31
N GLY A 215 18.44 -9.14 -5.56
CA GLY A 215 17.43 -8.34 -4.89
C GLY A 215 16.12 -9.08 -4.62
N HIS A 216 15.09 -8.30 -4.30
CA HIS A 216 13.71 -8.75 -4.18
C HIS A 216 12.77 -7.77 -4.88
N VAL A 217 11.68 -8.28 -5.45
CA VAL A 217 10.69 -7.47 -6.18
C VAL A 217 9.27 -7.98 -5.88
N GLY A 218 8.30 -7.07 -5.87
CA GLY A 218 6.95 -7.33 -5.36
C GLY A 218 5.95 -6.26 -5.80
N ILE A 219 4.68 -6.64 -5.87
CA ILE A 219 3.57 -5.75 -6.23
C ILE A 219 3.03 -5.12 -4.96
N VAL A 220 2.88 -3.79 -4.92
CA VAL A 220 2.16 -3.09 -3.86
C VAL A 220 0.71 -3.51 -3.92
N SER A 221 0.20 -4.09 -2.83
CA SER A 221 -1.19 -4.49 -2.71
C SER A 221 -2.03 -3.41 -2.03
N TYR A 222 -3.34 -3.66 -1.94
CA TYR A 222 -4.23 -2.85 -1.11
C TYR A 222 -3.78 -2.93 0.35
N PRO A 223 -3.62 -1.80 1.05
CA PRO A 223 -3.43 -1.84 2.49
C PRO A 223 -4.62 -2.48 3.22
N GLU A 224 -4.36 -3.09 4.37
CA GLU A 224 -5.38 -3.71 5.21
C GLU A 224 -6.42 -2.68 5.66
N PRO A 225 -7.72 -3.00 5.61
CA PRO A 225 -8.75 -2.18 6.21
C PRO A 225 -8.46 -1.95 7.69
N ALA A 226 -8.68 -0.72 8.15
CA ALA A 226 -8.37 -0.32 9.51
C ALA A 226 -9.60 0.27 10.19
N ASN A 227 -9.67 0.10 11.51
CA ASN A 227 -10.77 0.62 12.31
C ASN A 227 -10.21 1.38 13.53
N ALA A 228 -10.91 2.44 13.92
CA ALA A 228 -10.68 3.15 15.17
C ALA A 228 -12.02 3.51 15.82
N THR A 229 -11.97 3.89 17.09
CA THR A 229 -13.14 4.39 17.82
C THR A 229 -12.83 5.76 18.41
N GLN A 230 -13.76 6.71 18.30
CA GLN A 230 -13.61 8.05 18.85
C GLN A 230 -14.92 8.54 19.47
N ALA A 231 -14.83 9.02 20.70
CA ALA A 231 -15.91 9.73 21.37
C ALA A 231 -15.93 11.21 20.94
N VAL A 232 -17.08 11.71 20.52
CA VAL A 232 -17.32 13.12 20.16
C VAL A 232 -18.22 13.77 21.20
N ARG A 233 -17.79 14.89 21.79
CA ARG A 233 -18.44 15.55 22.94
C ARG A 233 -18.40 17.08 22.84
N GLY A 234 -18.95 17.65 21.78
CA GLY A 234 -19.22 19.09 21.68
C GLY A 234 -18.06 19.96 21.15
N SER A 235 -16.89 19.35 20.96
CA SER A 235 -15.66 20.03 20.51
C SER A 235 -15.09 19.36 19.25
N THR A 236 -13.91 19.83 18.82
CA THR A 236 -13.13 19.19 17.77
C THR A 236 -12.34 18.03 18.35
N HIS A 237 -12.54 16.84 17.78
CA HIS A 237 -11.78 15.64 18.08
C HIS A 237 -10.99 15.21 16.86
N THR A 238 -9.84 14.59 17.09
CA THR A 238 -9.00 14.04 16.03
C THR A 238 -8.79 12.57 16.31
N VAL A 239 -8.96 11.73 15.29
CA VAL A 239 -8.61 10.32 15.33
C VAL A 239 -7.67 9.98 14.19
N THR A 240 -6.65 9.20 14.50
CA THR A 240 -5.73 8.65 13.50
C THR A 240 -6.07 7.20 13.25
N VAL A 241 -6.29 6.85 11.98
CA VAL A 241 -6.52 5.48 11.54
C VAL A 241 -5.33 5.04 10.70
N VAL A 242 -4.67 3.94 11.09
CA VAL A 242 -3.47 3.46 10.41
C VAL A 242 -3.83 2.27 9.54
N MET A 243 -3.69 2.42 8.22
CA MET A 243 -3.84 1.31 7.27
C MET A 243 -2.49 0.66 7.01
N GLN A 244 -2.41 -0.66 7.17
CA GLN A 244 -1.14 -1.39 7.00
C GLN A 244 -0.90 -1.72 5.54
N GLY A 245 0.14 -1.14 4.93
CA GLY A 245 0.56 -1.49 3.57
C GLY A 245 0.87 -2.98 3.42
N GLN A 246 0.59 -3.53 2.24
CA GLN A 246 0.87 -4.93 1.91
C GLN A 246 1.59 -5.02 0.56
N THR A 247 2.32 -6.12 0.36
CA THR A 247 2.96 -6.46 -0.91
C THR A 247 2.74 -7.91 -1.26
N ILE A 248 2.59 -8.21 -2.56
CA ILE A 248 2.49 -9.57 -3.09
C ILE A 248 3.79 -9.92 -3.80
N SER A 249 4.44 -10.99 -3.39
CA SER A 249 5.69 -11.45 -4.02
C SER A 249 5.91 -12.94 -3.84
N ALA A 250 6.70 -13.55 -4.74
CA ALA A 250 7.15 -14.91 -4.57
C ALA A 250 8.34 -14.99 -3.59
N THR A 251 8.26 -15.93 -2.65
CA THR A 251 9.31 -16.27 -1.70
C THR A 251 9.91 -17.63 -2.05
N GLY A 252 10.85 -18.11 -1.22
CA GLY A 252 11.37 -19.47 -1.36
C GLY A 252 10.29 -20.57 -1.22
N ALA A 253 9.18 -20.30 -0.53
CA ALA A 253 8.14 -21.29 -0.25
C ALA A 253 6.89 -21.13 -1.13
N ALA A 254 6.39 -19.91 -1.29
CA ALA A 254 5.16 -19.62 -2.02
C ALA A 254 5.06 -18.12 -2.36
N VAL A 255 4.07 -17.77 -3.18
CA VAL A 255 3.57 -16.40 -3.29
C VAL A 255 2.86 -16.03 -1.99
N VAL A 256 3.19 -14.88 -1.43
CA VAL A 256 2.61 -14.37 -0.19
C VAL A 256 2.16 -12.94 -0.36
N GLU A 257 1.03 -12.61 0.24
CA GLU A 257 0.62 -11.23 0.51
C GLU A 257 1.02 -10.90 1.94
N ASN A 258 1.94 -9.95 2.12
CA ASN A 258 2.49 -9.69 3.44
C ASN A 258 2.91 -8.24 3.67
N ASN A 259 3.15 -7.95 4.94
CA ASN A 259 3.71 -6.72 5.46
C ASN A 259 5.15 -6.98 5.98
N TRP A 260 5.98 -7.70 5.23
CA TRP A 260 7.36 -7.91 5.65
C TRP A 260 8.41 -8.05 4.54
N GLY A 261 8.01 -8.30 3.30
CA GLY A 261 8.91 -8.54 2.18
C GLY A 261 9.85 -7.37 1.84
N PHE A 262 9.56 -6.17 2.35
CA PHE A 262 10.31 -4.94 2.09
C PHE A 262 10.70 -4.16 3.35
N ARG A 263 10.84 -4.85 4.50
CA ARG A 263 11.31 -4.19 5.74
C ARG A 263 12.75 -3.70 5.55
N THR A 264 13.03 -2.48 5.98
CA THR A 264 14.41 -2.00 6.09
C THR A 264 15.06 -2.64 7.30
N SER A 265 16.23 -3.24 7.12
CA SER A 265 17.09 -3.66 8.22
C SER A 265 17.89 -2.48 8.76
N ASP A 266 18.15 -2.44 10.07
CA ASP A 266 19.08 -1.48 10.71
C ASP A 266 20.53 -1.64 10.20
N LYS A 267 20.83 -2.71 9.44
CA LYS A 267 22.11 -2.90 8.78
C LYS A 267 22.18 -1.99 7.54
N LYS A 268 23.05 -0.98 7.62
CA LYS A 268 23.29 0.08 6.60
C LYS A 268 23.61 -0.40 5.18
N GLU A 269 23.87 -1.69 4.98
CA GLU A 269 24.45 -2.21 3.75
C GLU A 269 23.50 -3.24 3.13
N THR A 270 22.97 -2.90 1.95
CA THR A 270 22.44 -3.80 0.91
C THR A 270 21.05 -4.45 1.07
N ASN A 271 20.22 -4.11 2.07
CA ASN A 271 18.92 -4.78 2.26
C ASN A 271 17.76 -3.82 2.60
N SER A 272 17.69 -2.67 1.93
CA SER A 272 16.82 -1.58 2.40
C SER A 272 16.26 -0.75 1.25
N LEU A 273 14.95 -0.47 1.31
CA LEU A 273 14.25 0.57 0.52
C LEU A 273 14.88 1.98 0.67
N ASN A 274 15.90 2.12 1.52
CA ASN A 274 16.69 3.34 1.64
C ASN A 274 17.73 3.56 0.52
N SER A 275 17.88 2.62 -0.42
CA SER A 275 18.63 2.90 -1.66
C SER A 275 17.87 3.96 -2.50
N PRO A 276 18.53 5.00 -3.02
CA PRO A 276 17.90 6.05 -3.84
C PRO A 276 17.19 5.55 -5.12
N ALA A 277 17.35 4.27 -5.47
CA ALA A 277 16.86 3.69 -6.72
C ALA A 277 15.81 2.58 -6.53
N ALA A 278 15.31 2.36 -5.31
CA ALA A 278 14.47 1.21 -4.97
C ALA A 278 12.96 1.38 -5.22
N GLY A 279 12.48 1.20 -6.47
CA GLY A 279 11.07 0.90 -6.81
C GLY A 279 10.50 1.63 -8.06
N VAL A 280 9.41 1.09 -8.60
CA VAL A 280 8.77 1.43 -9.89
C VAL A 280 7.26 1.56 -9.70
N GLU A 281 6.62 2.57 -10.29
CA GLU A 281 5.17 2.78 -10.21
C GLU A 281 4.60 2.47 -11.58
N VAL A 282 3.57 1.63 -11.60
CA VAL A 282 2.84 1.31 -12.82
C VAL A 282 1.66 2.26 -12.88
N ARG A 283 1.71 3.26 -13.78
CA ARG A 283 0.53 4.10 -14.07
C ARG A 283 -0.01 3.76 -15.46
N ARG A 284 -1.31 3.52 -15.55
CA ARG A 284 -2.09 3.85 -16.74
C ARG A 284 -3.07 4.95 -16.36
#